data_AF-A0A965XTR2-F1
#
_entry.id   AF-A0A965XTR2-F1
#
_cell.length_a   1.000
_cell.length_b   1.000
_cell.length_c   1.000
_cell.angle_alpha   90.00
_cell.angle_beta   90.00
_cell.angle_gamma   90.00
#
_symmetry.space_group_name_H-M   'P 1'
#
loop_
_entity.id
_entity.type
_entity.pdbx_description
1 polymer ?
#
loop_
_entity_poly.entity_id
_entity_poly.type
_entity_poly.pdbx_seq_one_letter_code
_entity_poly.pdbx_strand_id
1 'polypeptide(L)'
;MEPRFPLGPKAQAHEGAAEHGRGHGHDDQGHEEALVDYARRTGAPVAVYRLPNVFGKWSRPNYNTVVATFCHNIARDLDITISDPERELELVYIDDVVAAFLRHLDGEDDLGRQRYT
;
A
#
# COMPACT_ATOMS: atom_id res chain seq x y z
N MET A 1 -8.10 -0.55 38.75
CA MET A 1 -8.89 0.64 38.37
C MET A 1 -9.14 0.48 36.88
N GLU A 2 -10.27 -0.12 36.52
CA GLU A 2 -10.59 -0.50 35.14
C GLU A 2 -10.86 0.75 34.29
N PRO A 3 -10.25 0.92 33.10
CA PRO A 3 -10.61 1.99 32.18
C PRO A 3 -11.93 1.63 31.48
N ARG A 4 -13.04 2.09 32.04
CA ARG A 4 -14.39 1.88 31.51
C ARG A 4 -14.66 2.82 30.33
N PHE A 5 -14.18 2.45 29.14
CA PHE A 5 -14.52 3.16 27.90
C PHE A 5 -16.01 2.93 27.54
N PRO A 6 -16.83 3.99 27.39
CA PRO A 6 -18.21 3.85 26.94
C PRO A 6 -18.24 3.59 25.43
N LEU A 7 -18.72 2.40 25.04
CA LEU A 7 -19.03 2.07 23.65
C LEU A 7 -20.25 2.87 23.18
N GLY A 8 -20.00 4.06 22.63
CA GLY A 8 -20.95 4.81 21.81
C GLY A 8 -20.79 4.44 20.33
N PRO A 9 -21.87 4.46 19.52
CA PRO A 9 -21.78 4.13 18.11
C PRO A 9 -21.08 5.24 17.31
N LYS A 10 -20.60 4.88 16.11
CA LYS A 10 -19.97 5.75 15.09
C LYS A 10 -18.45 5.95 15.23
N ALA A 11 -17.72 4.85 15.46
CA ALA A 11 -16.38 4.66 14.90
C ALA A 11 -16.47 4.34 13.42
N GLN A 12 -15.51 4.82 12.63
CA GLN A 12 -15.82 5.09 11.22
C GLN A 12 -14.51 5.36 10.39
N ALA A 13 -14.28 4.74 9.20
CA ALA A 13 -13.07 4.87 8.32
C ALA A 13 -13.32 5.30 6.85
N HIS A 14 -12.64 6.36 6.37
CA HIS A 14 -12.79 6.91 5.02
C HIS A 14 -11.47 6.72 4.26
N GLU A 15 -11.32 5.57 3.65
CA GLU A 15 -10.56 5.49 2.42
C GLU A 15 -11.45 6.14 1.34
N GLY A 16 -11.01 7.28 0.80
CA GLY A 16 -11.74 7.96 -0.25
C GLY A 16 -11.73 7.09 -1.49
N ALA A 17 -12.81 6.35 -1.73
CA ALA A 17 -13.08 5.76 -3.03
C ALA A 17 -13.02 6.90 -4.06
N ALA A 18 -11.96 6.91 -4.88
CA ALA A 18 -11.73 7.93 -5.89
C ALA A 18 -12.63 7.70 -7.11
N GLU A 19 -13.95 7.65 -6.89
CA GLU A 19 -14.98 7.79 -7.92
C GLU A 19 -15.07 9.25 -8.37
N HIS A 20 -13.94 9.81 -8.81
CA HIS A 20 -13.83 10.98 -9.65
C HIS A 20 -12.69 10.69 -10.64
N GLY A 21 -13.07 10.38 -11.88
CA GLY A 21 -12.22 9.76 -12.88
C GLY A 21 -10.81 10.34 -12.99
N ARG A 22 -9.84 9.60 -12.45
CA ARG A 22 -8.45 9.58 -12.92
C ARG A 22 -8.06 8.12 -13.08
N GLY A 23 -8.20 7.62 -14.30
CA GLY A 23 -7.88 6.23 -14.61
C GLY A 23 -6.40 5.94 -14.35
N HIS A 24 -6.13 5.15 -13.31
CA HIS A 24 -4.82 4.55 -13.05
C HIS A 24 -4.89 3.01 -13.15
N GLY A 25 -6.01 2.46 -13.67
CA GLY A 25 -6.16 1.02 -13.93
C GLY A 25 -5.78 0.59 -15.35
N HIS A 26 -5.43 1.53 -16.24
CA HIS A 26 -5.15 1.25 -17.65
C HIS A 26 -3.70 1.56 -18.09
N ASP A 27 -2.95 2.39 -17.37
CA ASP A 27 -1.54 2.71 -17.70
C ASP A 27 -0.54 1.73 -17.08
N ASP A 28 -0.81 1.18 -15.89
CA ASP A 28 0.11 0.27 -15.18
C ASP A 28 0.47 -0.98 -15.99
N GLN A 29 -0.49 -1.54 -16.76
CA GLN A 29 -0.22 -2.64 -17.69
C GLN A 29 0.76 -2.24 -18.80
N GLY A 30 0.64 -1.02 -19.35
CA GLY A 30 1.55 -0.49 -20.34
C GLY A 30 2.94 -0.18 -19.78
N HIS A 31 3.03 0.23 -18.51
CA HIS A 31 4.31 0.42 -17.82
C HIS A 31 5.04 -0.90 -17.57
N GLU A 32 4.34 -1.95 -17.15
CA GLU A 32 4.94 -3.28 -16.99
C GLU A 32 5.38 -3.89 -18.32
N GLU A 33 4.54 -3.80 -19.36
CA GLU A 33 4.88 -4.31 -20.69
C GLU A 33 6.11 -3.59 -21.28
N ALA A 34 6.21 -2.26 -21.10
CA ALA A 34 7.40 -1.50 -21.48
C ALA A 34 8.68 -1.91 -20.72
N LEU A 35 8.56 -2.28 -19.43
CA LEU A 35 9.69 -2.79 -18.63
C LEU A 35 10.11 -4.20 -19.08
N VAL A 36 9.16 -5.08 -19.40
CA VAL A 36 9.42 -6.42 -19.95
C VAL A 36 10.09 -6.32 -21.33
N ASP A 37 9.60 -5.46 -22.21
CA ASP A 37 10.20 -5.25 -23.53
C ASP A 37 11.58 -4.58 -23.47
N TYR A 38 11.82 -3.71 -22.48
CA TYR A 38 13.16 -3.19 -22.19
C TYR A 38 14.11 -4.33 -21.76
N ALA A 39 13.69 -5.21 -20.85
CA ALA A 39 14.47 -6.36 -20.42
C ALA A 39 14.81 -7.29 -21.60
N ARG A 40 13.80 -7.64 -22.43
CA ARG A 40 13.97 -8.44 -23.66
C ARG A 40 14.98 -7.83 -24.64
N ARG A 41 14.93 -6.51 -24.83
CA ARG A 41 15.79 -5.79 -25.80
C ARG A 41 17.22 -5.58 -25.33
N THR A 42 17.47 -5.54 -24.01
CA THR A 42 18.77 -5.14 -23.44
C THR A 42 19.48 -6.26 -22.68
N GLY A 43 18.76 -7.30 -22.26
CA GLY A 43 19.26 -8.30 -21.32
C GLY A 43 19.41 -7.79 -19.89
N ALA A 44 18.95 -6.56 -19.59
CA ALA A 44 19.00 -6.01 -18.24
C ALA A 44 18.04 -6.77 -17.30
N PRO A 45 18.45 -7.08 -16.05
CA PRO A 45 17.55 -7.66 -15.07
C PRO A 45 16.47 -6.65 -14.67
N VAL A 46 15.22 -7.12 -14.61
CA VAL A 46 14.04 -6.34 -14.22
C VAL A 46 13.22 -7.18 -13.24
N ALA A 47 12.75 -6.54 -12.17
CA ALA A 47 11.82 -7.12 -11.21
C ALA A 47 10.61 -6.18 -11.03
N VAL A 48 9.41 -6.75 -11.02
CA VAL A 48 8.15 -6.02 -10.87
C VAL A 48 7.51 -6.40 -9.54
N TYR A 49 7.30 -5.42 -8.67
CA TYR A 49 6.69 -5.61 -7.35
C TYR A 49 5.27 -5.03 -7.33
N ARG A 50 4.27 -5.91 -7.23
CA ARG A 50 2.89 -5.50 -6.91
C ARG A 50 2.75 -5.39 -5.40
N LEU A 51 2.86 -4.18 -4.87
CA LEU A 51 2.68 -3.92 -3.44
C LEU A 51 1.18 -3.70 -3.12
N PRO A 52 0.62 -4.33 -2.07
CA PRO A 52 -0.66 -3.94 -1.52
C PRO A 52 -0.51 -2.59 -0.77
N ASN A 53 -1.54 -2.14 -0.05
CA ASN A 53 -1.51 -0.83 0.62
C ASN A 53 -0.37 -0.77 1.65
N VAL A 54 0.66 0.03 1.38
CA VAL A 54 1.82 0.16 2.26
C VAL A 54 1.50 1.11 3.42
N PHE A 55 1.76 0.68 4.66
CA PHE A 55 1.59 1.51 5.85
C PHE A 55 2.87 1.55 6.70
N GLY A 56 3.00 2.62 7.50
CA GLY A 56 4.05 2.70 8.51
C GLY A 56 4.43 4.12 8.89
N LYS A 57 5.67 4.27 9.37
CA LYS A 57 6.26 5.55 9.76
C LYS A 57 6.38 6.50 8.56
N TRP A 58 6.28 7.80 8.84
CA TRP A 58 6.40 8.91 7.87
C TRP A 58 5.31 8.99 6.77
N SER A 59 4.37 8.05 6.70
CA SER A 59 3.16 8.18 5.87
C SER A 59 2.36 9.44 6.26
N ARG A 60 1.89 10.19 5.25
CA ARG A 60 1.16 11.45 5.46
C ARG A 60 -0.33 11.17 5.77
N PRO A 61 -0.87 11.66 6.89
CA PRO A 61 -2.30 11.59 7.19
C PRO A 61 -3.14 12.33 6.14
N ASN A 62 -4.35 11.84 5.87
CA ASN A 62 -5.27 12.37 4.86
C ASN A 62 -4.70 12.36 3.42
N TYR A 63 -3.81 11.41 3.10
CA TYR A 63 -3.23 11.25 1.77
C TYR A 63 -3.08 9.77 1.41
N ASN A 64 -4.12 9.18 0.81
CA ASN A 64 -4.18 7.80 0.32
C ASN A 64 -3.71 6.70 1.32
N THR A 65 -3.92 6.91 2.62
CA THR A 65 -3.71 5.87 3.63
C THR A 65 -4.69 6.03 4.78
N VAL A 66 -5.55 5.03 4.96
CA VAL A 66 -6.47 4.97 6.11
C VAL A 66 -5.71 4.87 7.43
N VAL A 67 -4.62 4.08 7.47
CA VAL A 67 -3.85 3.80 8.70
C VAL A 67 -3.20 5.06 9.27
N ALA A 68 -2.49 5.85 8.45
CA ALA A 68 -1.85 7.07 8.96
C ALA A 68 -2.86 8.14 9.36
N THR A 69 -4.01 8.19 8.67
CA THR A 69 -5.13 9.08 9.02
C THR A 69 -5.72 8.70 10.37
N PHE A 70 -5.95 7.41 10.61
CA PHE A 70 -6.43 6.86 11.87
C PHE A 70 -5.48 7.13 13.03
N CYS A 71 -4.21 6.77 12.89
CA CYS A 71 -3.21 7.03 13.91
C CYS A 71 -3.09 8.53 14.23
N HIS A 72 -3.22 9.41 13.23
CA HIS A 72 -3.17 10.86 13.44
C HIS A 72 -4.37 11.39 14.23
N ASN A 73 -5.58 10.96 13.86
CA ASN A 73 -6.83 11.44 14.45
C ASN A 73 -7.00 10.91 15.88
N ILE A 74 -6.82 9.59 16.09
CA ILE A 74 -6.91 8.96 17.40
C ILE A 74 -5.90 9.58 18.39
N ALA A 75 -4.67 9.86 17.95
CA ALA A 75 -3.65 10.51 18.78
C ALA A 75 -3.89 12.01 19.05
N ARG A 76 -5.01 12.58 18.59
CA ARG A 76 -5.41 13.98 18.75
C ARG A 76 -6.85 14.16 19.24
N ASP A 77 -7.49 13.06 19.65
CA ASP A 77 -8.91 13.04 20.02
C ASP A 77 -9.83 13.62 18.92
N LEU A 78 -9.46 13.40 17.65
CA LEU A 78 -10.25 13.77 16.47
C LEU A 78 -11.10 12.59 16.00
N ASP A 79 -12.29 12.90 15.47
CA ASP A 79 -13.21 11.92 14.90
C ASP A 79 -12.60 11.18 13.69
N ILE A 80 -13.18 10.02 13.41
CA ILE A 80 -12.89 9.16 12.26
C ILE A 80 -14.24 8.91 11.54
N THR A 81 -14.35 8.91 10.20
CA THR A 81 -15.62 8.96 9.39
C THR A 81 -15.69 7.82 8.35
N ILE A 82 -16.84 7.15 8.04
CA ILE A 82 -16.89 5.78 7.42
C ILE A 82 -17.41 5.68 5.99
N SER A 83 -16.97 4.60 5.34
CA SER A 83 -17.72 3.89 4.31
C SER A 83 -18.21 2.49 4.72
N ASP A 84 -17.32 1.53 4.98
CA ASP A 84 -17.66 0.11 5.08
C ASP A 84 -16.85 -0.64 6.17
N PRO A 85 -17.48 -1.26 7.19
CA PRO A 85 -16.79 -2.07 8.21
C PRO A 85 -16.51 -3.52 7.79
N GLU A 86 -17.16 -4.04 6.74
CA GLU A 86 -16.93 -5.39 6.21
C GLU A 86 -15.80 -5.40 5.16
N ARG A 87 -15.24 -4.21 4.83
CA ARG A 87 -14.16 -4.04 3.87
C ARG A 87 -12.83 -4.54 4.44
N GLU A 88 -12.41 -5.72 3.99
CA GLU A 88 -11.04 -6.19 4.20
C GLU A 88 -10.03 -5.34 3.40
N LEU A 89 -8.87 -5.09 4.01
CA LEU A 89 -7.77 -4.32 3.42
C LEU A 89 -6.47 -5.13 3.50
N GLU A 90 -5.89 -5.45 2.35
CA GLU A 90 -4.53 -5.97 2.28
C GLU A 90 -3.54 -4.84 2.59
N LEU A 91 -2.69 -5.07 3.60
CA LEU A 91 -1.75 -4.10 4.14
C LEU A 91 -0.35 -4.74 4.25
N VAL A 92 0.69 -3.99 3.88
CA VAL A 92 2.09 -4.39 4.10
C VAL A 92 2.85 -3.30 4.87
N TYR A 93 3.68 -3.70 5.82
CA TYR A 93 4.46 -2.75 6.61
C TYR A 93 5.69 -2.26 5.83
N ILE A 94 5.99 -0.97 5.92
CA ILE A 94 7.06 -0.33 5.13
C ILE A 94 8.44 -0.97 5.34
N ASP A 95 8.77 -1.43 6.56
CA ASP A 95 10.09 -2.01 6.80
C ASP A 95 10.23 -3.41 6.17
N ASP A 96 9.14 -4.15 5.98
CA ASP A 96 9.15 -5.43 5.26
C ASP A 96 9.37 -5.23 3.76
N VAL A 97 8.76 -4.18 3.18
CA VAL A 97 8.98 -3.77 1.78
C VAL A 97 10.45 -3.37 1.57
N VAL A 98 10.99 -2.55 2.46
CA VAL A 98 12.41 -2.12 2.41
C VAL A 98 13.34 -3.34 2.57
N ALA A 99 13.05 -4.25 3.52
CA ALA A 99 13.85 -5.46 3.70
C ALA A 99 13.81 -6.38 2.47
N ALA A 100 12.66 -6.49 1.79
CA ALA A 100 12.55 -7.26 0.54
C ALA A 100 13.38 -6.63 -0.60
N PHE A 101 13.34 -5.31 -0.75
CA PHE A 101 14.16 -4.62 -1.75
C PHE A 101 15.65 -4.75 -1.47
N LEU A 102 16.08 -4.68 -0.20
CA LEU A 102 17.48 -4.89 0.18
C LEU A 102 17.96 -6.30 -0.17
N ARG A 103 17.25 -7.35 0.27
CA ARG A 103 17.59 -8.76 -0.09
C ARG A 103 17.69 -8.98 -1.60
N HIS A 104 16.80 -8.34 -2.37
CA HIS A 104 16.83 -8.44 -3.83
C HIS A 104 18.07 -7.75 -4.45
N LEU A 105 18.45 -6.57 -3.93
CA LEU A 105 19.65 -5.85 -4.38
C LEU A 105 20.96 -6.57 -3.96
N ASP A 106 20.96 -7.21 -2.80
CA ASP A 106 22.08 -8.02 -2.30
C ASP A 106 22.17 -9.41 -2.99
N GLY A 107 21.21 -9.74 -3.86
CA GLY A 107 21.17 -11.00 -4.61
C GLY A 107 20.74 -12.22 -3.79
N GLU A 108 20.18 -12.02 -2.60
CA GLU A 108 19.67 -13.06 -1.71
C GLU A 108 18.27 -13.56 -2.11
N ASP A 109 17.60 -12.88 -3.06
CA ASP A 109 16.23 -13.19 -3.49
C ASP A 109 16.13 -13.49 -5.00
N ASP A 110 15.80 -14.73 -5.33
CA ASP A 110 15.79 -15.27 -6.71
C ASP A 110 14.49 -14.93 -7.48
N LEU A 111 13.65 -14.02 -6.95
CA LEU A 111 12.41 -13.54 -7.59
C LEU A 111 12.61 -12.99 -9.01
N GLY A 112 13.80 -12.47 -9.34
CA GLY A 112 14.19 -12.08 -10.69
C GLY A 112 14.31 -13.24 -11.70
N ARG A 113 14.19 -14.50 -11.26
CA ARG A 113 14.13 -15.70 -12.11
C ARG A 113 12.71 -16.19 -12.41
N GLN A 114 11.67 -15.41 -12.10
CA GLN A 114 10.36 -15.55 -12.76
C GLN A 114 10.52 -15.18 -14.25
N ARG A 115 11.04 -16.14 -15.01
CA ARG A 115 11.44 -15.98 -16.41
C ARG A 115 10.22 -15.71 -17.28
N TYR A 116 10.16 -14.50 -17.84
CA TYR A 116 9.48 -14.25 -19.11
C TYR A 116 10.31 -14.85 -20.26
N THR A 117 10.34 -16.19 -20.38
CA THR A 117 10.73 -16.91 -21.61
C THR A 117 9.61 -16.83 -22.63
#